data_AF-A0A973J963-F1
#
_entry.id   AF-A0A973J963-F1
#
_cell.length_a   1.000
_cell.length_b   1.000
_cell.length_c   1.000
_cell.angle_alpha   90.00
_cell.angle_beta   90.00
_cell.angle_gamma   90.00
#
_symmetry.space_group_name_H-M   'P 1'
#
loop_
_entity.id
_entity.type
_entity.pdbx_description
1 polymer ?
#
loop_
_entity_poly.entity_id
_entity_poly.type
_entity_poly.pdbx_seq_one_letter_code
_entity_poly.pdbx_strand_id
1 'polypeptide(L)'
;MRESLTLLLEAIIKADARAVTEAYLELAPASDAVNRAALQVDIKAVLYEIRRSDLAEVSIGDAFDALLRAGSRNGVHNPGEFFLLTRAFVILEALLRQLAPHHDYMESFREEIARLTAQHLSRARVARKSTSLARELGRLINDAPGDTRRVLRRIADGNLGRVQAPAVEALGERVSRNLERLTDTLAVAALIIGGSLLLIARMDGWLHLLGEFMVTSGFVGMLIIGIGALRGGRDRR
;
A
#
# COMPACT_ATOMS: atom_id res chain seq x y z
N MET A 1 -18.51 12.83 -9.55
CA MET A 1 -18.56 14.20 -10.12
C MET A 1 -18.19 15.25 -9.06
N ARG A 2 -19.09 15.63 -8.13
CA ARG A 2 -18.82 16.67 -7.12
C ARG A 2 -17.56 16.41 -6.27
N GLU A 3 -17.42 15.19 -5.74
CA GLU A 3 -16.23 14.84 -4.96
C GLU A 3 -14.93 14.88 -5.78
N SER A 4 -14.95 14.33 -6.99
CA SER A 4 -13.81 14.34 -7.92
C SER A 4 -13.39 15.76 -8.31
N LEU A 5 -14.35 16.69 -8.45
CA LEU A 5 -14.11 18.11 -8.65
C LEU A 5 -13.44 18.77 -7.43
N THR A 6 -13.92 18.49 -6.22
CA THR A 6 -13.28 18.99 -5.00
C THR A 6 -11.84 18.49 -4.88
N LEU A 7 -11.60 17.22 -5.23
CA LEU A 7 -10.26 16.62 -5.23
C LEU A 7 -9.34 17.25 -6.29
N LEU A 8 -9.88 17.57 -7.47
CA LEU A 8 -9.16 18.27 -8.52
C LEU A 8 -8.74 19.66 -8.05
N LEU A 9 -9.68 20.43 -7.48
CA LEU A 9 -9.46 21.77 -6.96
C LEU A 9 -8.40 21.80 -5.85
N GLU A 10 -8.47 20.85 -4.92
CA GLU A 10 -7.47 20.70 -3.85
C GLU A 10 -6.07 20.40 -4.44
N ALA A 11 -5.99 19.50 -5.41
CA ALA A 11 -4.72 19.12 -6.02
C ALA A 11 -4.10 20.28 -6.80
N ILE A 12 -4.92 21.12 -7.43
CA ILE A 12 -4.47 22.36 -8.10
C ILE A 12 -3.89 23.34 -7.07
N ILE A 13 -4.56 23.57 -5.94
CA ILE A 13 -4.07 24.47 -4.87
C ILE A 13 -2.73 23.98 -4.31
N LYS A 14 -2.59 22.67 -4.12
CA LYS A 14 -1.33 22.06 -3.64
C LYS A 14 -0.24 22.00 -4.71
N ALA A 15 -0.56 22.41 -5.94
CA ALA A 15 0.28 22.31 -7.12
C ALA A 15 0.87 20.90 -7.33
N ASP A 16 0.09 19.88 -6.99
CA ASP A 16 0.47 18.47 -7.13
C ASP A 16 -0.04 17.93 -8.48
N ALA A 17 0.83 18.00 -9.49
CA ALA A 17 0.51 17.56 -10.85
C ALA A 17 0.04 16.10 -10.92
N ARG A 18 0.56 15.22 -10.04
CA ARG A 18 0.17 13.81 -10.01
C ARG A 18 -1.25 13.68 -9.47
N ALA A 19 -1.54 14.33 -8.35
CA ALA A 19 -2.88 14.32 -7.77
C ALA A 19 -3.92 14.96 -8.70
N VAL A 20 -3.56 16.03 -9.43
CA VAL A 20 -4.42 16.66 -10.44
C VAL A 20 -4.71 15.67 -11.56
N THR A 21 -3.68 14.99 -12.09
CA THR A 21 -3.84 13.97 -13.15
C THR A 21 -4.76 12.84 -12.70
N GLU A 22 -4.58 12.32 -11.48
CA GLU A 22 -5.42 11.25 -10.94
C GLU A 22 -6.87 11.70 -10.74
N ALA A 23 -7.11 12.86 -10.13
CA ALA A 23 -8.46 13.40 -9.92
C ALA A 23 -9.17 13.75 -11.23
N TYR A 24 -8.43 14.26 -12.21
CA TYR A 24 -8.92 14.56 -13.55
C TYR A 24 -9.31 13.30 -14.32
N LEU A 25 -8.51 12.23 -14.25
CA LEU A 25 -8.85 10.94 -14.84
C LEU A 25 -9.99 10.22 -14.11
N GLU A 26 -10.26 10.54 -12.83
CA GLU A 26 -11.46 10.07 -12.13
C GLU A 26 -12.74 10.82 -12.55
N LEU A 27 -12.61 12.04 -13.10
CA LEU A 27 -13.72 12.79 -13.70
C LEU A 27 -14.04 12.30 -15.11
N ALA A 28 -13.03 11.94 -15.89
CA ALA A 28 -13.20 11.48 -17.26
C ALA A 28 -13.64 10.00 -17.33
N PRO A 29 -14.60 9.64 -18.21
CA PRO A 29 -14.90 8.24 -18.49
C PRO A 29 -13.64 7.49 -18.92
N ALA A 30 -13.49 6.26 -18.42
CA ALA A 30 -12.34 5.42 -18.69
C ALA A 30 -12.14 5.24 -20.22
N SER A 31 -11.05 5.79 -20.73
CA SER A 31 -10.59 5.60 -22.11
C SER A 31 -9.33 4.73 -22.05
N ASP A 32 -9.38 3.58 -22.73
CA ASP A 32 -8.28 2.60 -22.75
C ASP A 32 -7.03 3.12 -23.48
N ALA A 33 -7.11 4.28 -24.16
CA ALA A 33 -6.04 4.85 -24.99
C ALA A 33 -5.40 6.13 -24.43
N VAL A 34 -5.60 6.46 -23.14
CA VAL A 34 -5.05 7.70 -22.55
C VAL A 34 -3.54 7.58 -22.29
N ASN A 35 -2.75 8.49 -22.86
CA ASN A 35 -1.33 8.62 -22.51
C ASN A 35 -1.17 9.36 -21.18
N ARG A 36 -1.22 8.62 -20.07
CA ARG A 36 -1.13 9.18 -18.71
C ARG A 36 0.17 9.95 -18.46
N ALA A 37 1.29 9.47 -19.00
CA ALA A 37 2.59 10.10 -18.78
C ALA A 37 2.66 11.47 -19.47
N ALA A 38 2.23 11.54 -20.73
CA ALA A 38 2.17 12.80 -21.47
C ALA A 38 1.14 13.77 -20.85
N LEU A 39 -0.02 13.28 -20.41
CA LEU A 39 -1.01 14.09 -19.71
C LEU A 39 -0.46 14.71 -18.42
N GLN A 40 0.29 13.95 -17.63
CA GLN A 40 0.90 14.48 -16.40
C GLN A 40 1.94 15.57 -16.69
N VAL A 41 2.69 15.45 -17.79
CA VAL A 41 3.64 16.48 -18.25
C VAL A 41 2.90 17.75 -18.65
N ASP A 42 1.83 17.63 -19.45
CA ASP A 42 1.02 18.78 -19.86
C ASP A 42 0.33 19.45 -18.67
N ILE A 43 -0.24 18.68 -17.74
CA ILE A 43 -0.82 19.20 -16.50
C ILE A 43 0.22 19.93 -15.66
N LYS A 44 1.46 19.41 -15.59
CA LYS A 44 2.56 20.09 -14.89
C LYS A 44 2.89 21.44 -15.54
N ALA A 45 2.83 21.54 -16.87
CA ALA A 45 3.01 22.81 -17.58
C ALA A 45 1.89 23.80 -17.26
N VAL A 46 0.62 23.35 -17.28
CA VAL A 46 -0.54 24.18 -16.90
C VAL A 46 -0.41 24.70 -15.47
N LEU A 47 -0.06 23.85 -14.50
CA LEU A 47 0.15 24.27 -13.12
C LEU A 47 1.33 25.23 -12.95
N TYR A 48 2.37 25.09 -13.78
CA TYR A 48 3.50 26.00 -13.76
C TYR A 48 3.10 27.38 -14.28
N GLU A 49 2.30 27.44 -15.34
CA GLU A 49 1.77 28.68 -15.91
C GLU A 49 0.85 29.41 -14.91
N ILE A 50 -0.10 28.68 -14.30
CA ILE A 50 -1.00 29.21 -13.25
C ILE A 50 -0.22 29.84 -12.08
N ARG A 51 0.95 29.30 -11.73
CA ARG A 51 1.77 29.80 -10.61
C ARG A 51 2.72 30.92 -11.02
N ARG A 52 3.07 31.01 -12.31
CA ARG A 52 4.02 32.00 -12.83
C ARG A 52 3.34 33.32 -13.17
N SER A 53 2.12 33.27 -13.66
CA SER A 53 1.28 34.46 -13.81
C SER A 53 1.09 35.09 -12.43
N ASP A 54 1.17 36.41 -12.35
CA ASP A 54 0.79 37.09 -11.11
C ASP A 54 -0.62 36.63 -10.74
N LEU A 55 -0.74 36.12 -9.53
CA LEU A 55 -1.91 35.42 -9.00
C LEU A 55 -3.21 36.26 -9.04
N ALA A 56 -3.11 37.55 -9.37
CA ALA A 56 -4.19 38.49 -9.59
C ALA A 56 -4.74 38.51 -11.04
N GLU A 57 -4.00 37.98 -12.02
CA GLU A 57 -4.38 37.97 -13.45
C GLU A 57 -4.79 36.58 -13.97
N VAL A 58 -4.64 35.54 -13.15
CA VAL A 58 -5.01 34.18 -13.56
C VAL A 58 -6.52 34.07 -13.69
N SER A 59 -7.01 33.73 -14.87
CA SER A 59 -8.41 33.36 -15.07
C SER A 59 -8.64 31.90 -14.63
N ILE A 60 -9.66 31.68 -13.79
CA ILE A 60 -10.10 30.32 -13.42
C ILE A 60 -10.64 29.60 -14.66
N GLY A 61 -11.33 30.34 -15.51
CA GLY A 61 -11.81 29.85 -16.80
C GLY A 61 -10.66 29.34 -17.67
N ASP A 62 -9.60 30.13 -17.83
CA ASP A 62 -8.44 29.75 -18.64
C ASP A 62 -7.69 28.55 -18.05
N ALA A 63 -7.58 28.45 -16.73
CA ALA A 63 -6.97 27.31 -16.06
C ALA A 63 -7.74 26.00 -16.34
N PHE A 64 -9.06 26.02 -16.20
CA PHE A 64 -9.89 24.85 -16.52
C PHE A 64 -9.87 24.53 -18.01
N ASP A 65 -9.85 25.53 -18.88
CA ASP A 65 -9.77 25.35 -20.32
C ASP A 65 -8.41 24.78 -20.76
N ALA A 66 -7.33 25.17 -20.08
CA ALA A 66 -6.01 24.57 -20.27
C ALA A 66 -5.98 23.08 -19.86
N LEU A 67 -6.65 22.71 -18.77
CA LEU A 67 -6.81 21.31 -18.36
C LEU A 67 -7.62 20.51 -19.38
N LEU A 68 -8.74 21.07 -19.87
CA LEU A 68 -9.54 20.45 -20.94
C LEU A 68 -8.70 20.20 -22.21
N ARG A 69 -7.91 21.19 -22.62
CA ARG A 69 -6.98 21.08 -23.77
C ARG A 69 -5.94 19.98 -23.54
N ALA A 70 -5.31 19.94 -22.36
CA ALA A 70 -4.34 18.92 -22.01
C ALA A 70 -4.96 17.52 -22.07
N GLY A 71 -6.18 17.33 -21.55
CA GLY A 71 -6.88 16.05 -21.67
C GLY A 71 -7.15 15.64 -23.11
N SER A 72 -7.77 16.53 -23.90
CA SER A 72 -8.11 16.25 -25.30
C SER A 72 -6.88 15.86 -26.12
N ARG A 73 -5.74 16.56 -25.93
CA ARG A 73 -4.47 16.26 -26.60
C ARG A 73 -3.92 14.88 -26.25
N ASN A 74 -4.19 14.40 -25.04
CA ASN A 74 -3.68 13.13 -24.52
C ASN A 74 -4.70 11.99 -24.57
N GLY A 75 -5.76 12.13 -25.38
CA GLY A 75 -6.76 11.09 -25.63
C GLY A 75 -7.83 10.94 -24.55
N VAL A 76 -7.93 11.91 -23.63
CA VAL A 76 -8.97 11.94 -22.61
C VAL A 76 -10.28 12.44 -23.22
N HIS A 77 -11.35 11.67 -23.05
CA HIS A 77 -12.69 12.10 -23.40
C HIS A 77 -13.23 12.98 -22.27
N ASN A 78 -13.22 14.29 -22.50
CA ASN A 78 -13.68 15.25 -21.51
C ASN A 78 -15.19 15.08 -21.22
N PRO A 79 -15.60 14.91 -19.95
CA PRO A 79 -17.00 14.80 -19.60
C PRO A 79 -17.70 16.14 -19.86
N GLY A 80 -18.87 16.10 -20.49
CA GLY A 80 -19.61 17.32 -20.88
C GLY A 80 -19.92 18.25 -19.70
N GLU A 81 -20.15 17.68 -18.52
CA GLU A 81 -20.38 18.43 -17.29
C GLU A 81 -19.16 19.27 -16.86
N PHE A 82 -17.92 18.78 -17.09
CA PHE A 82 -16.71 19.54 -16.79
C PHE A 82 -16.52 20.69 -17.80
N PHE A 83 -16.86 20.46 -19.07
CA PHE A 83 -16.87 21.52 -20.09
C PHE A 83 -17.89 22.63 -19.75
N LEU A 84 -19.09 22.26 -19.30
CA LEU A 84 -20.12 23.21 -18.87
C LEU A 84 -19.66 24.01 -17.64
N LEU A 85 -18.95 23.38 -16.71
CA LEU A 85 -18.38 24.06 -15.56
C LEU A 85 -17.34 25.11 -15.99
N THR A 86 -16.42 24.74 -16.88
CA THR A 86 -15.43 25.69 -17.43
C THR A 86 -16.12 26.89 -18.08
N ARG A 87 -17.14 26.63 -18.91
CA ARG A 87 -17.96 27.69 -19.54
C ARG A 87 -18.61 28.60 -18.52
N ALA A 88 -19.18 28.04 -17.45
CA ALA A 88 -19.80 28.81 -16.38
C ALA A 88 -18.79 29.74 -15.69
N PHE A 89 -17.58 29.27 -15.40
CA PHE A 89 -16.51 30.11 -14.83
C PHE A 89 -16.05 31.22 -15.77
N VAL A 90 -15.87 30.92 -17.07
CA VAL A 90 -15.52 31.94 -18.07
C VAL A 90 -16.58 33.05 -18.12
N ILE A 91 -17.86 32.67 -18.13
CA ILE A 91 -18.97 33.65 -18.14
C ILE A 91 -19.00 34.44 -16.83
N LEU A 92 -18.88 33.77 -15.69
CA LEU A 92 -18.88 34.41 -14.37
C LEU A 92 -17.76 35.44 -14.27
N GLU A 93 -16.55 35.08 -14.70
CA GLU A 93 -15.40 35.98 -14.70
C GLU A 93 -15.61 37.18 -15.63
N ALA A 94 -16.14 36.95 -16.83
CA ALA A 94 -16.47 38.03 -17.76
C ALA A 94 -17.50 39.00 -17.16
N LEU A 95 -18.51 38.49 -16.45
CA LEU A 95 -19.51 39.31 -15.76
C LEU A 95 -18.90 40.08 -14.57
N LEU A 96 -18.06 39.44 -13.76
CA LEU A 96 -17.39 40.09 -12.64
C LEU A 96 -16.46 41.22 -13.09
N ARG A 97 -15.72 41.02 -14.19
CA ARG A 97 -14.90 42.07 -14.80
C ARG A 97 -15.71 43.27 -15.28
N GLN A 98 -16.95 43.05 -15.73
CA GLN A 98 -17.84 44.15 -16.14
C GLN A 98 -18.48 44.88 -14.94
N LEU A 99 -18.88 44.13 -13.91
CA LEU A 99 -19.66 44.65 -12.79
C LEU A 99 -18.80 45.25 -11.68
N ALA A 100 -17.64 44.64 -11.42
CA ALA A 100 -16.71 45.02 -10.35
C ALA A 100 -15.24 44.91 -10.84
N PRO A 101 -14.80 45.79 -11.75
CA PRO A 101 -13.49 45.70 -12.41
C PRO A 101 -12.28 45.80 -11.48
N HIS A 102 -12.46 46.31 -10.26
CA HIS A 102 -11.41 46.44 -9.24
C HIS A 102 -11.45 45.35 -8.17
N HIS A 103 -12.39 44.40 -8.26
CA HIS A 103 -12.53 43.32 -7.29
C HIS A 103 -11.59 42.16 -7.62
N ASP A 104 -10.79 41.72 -6.64
CA ASP A 104 -10.00 40.50 -6.75
C ASP A 104 -10.90 39.27 -6.52
N TYR A 105 -11.53 38.79 -7.59
CA TYR A 105 -12.35 37.60 -7.57
C TYR A 105 -11.55 36.31 -7.33
N MET A 106 -10.22 36.34 -7.57
CA MET A 106 -9.36 35.20 -7.33
C MET A 106 -9.13 34.97 -5.84
N GLU A 107 -8.97 36.05 -5.06
CA GLU A 107 -8.89 35.98 -3.60
C GLU A 107 -10.16 35.35 -3.01
N SER A 108 -11.34 35.86 -3.41
CA SER A 108 -12.63 35.31 -2.98
C SER A 108 -12.80 33.83 -3.33
N PHE A 109 -12.33 33.43 -4.52
CA PHE A 109 -12.37 32.04 -4.95
C PHE A 109 -11.47 31.15 -4.08
N ARG A 110 -10.26 31.59 -3.72
CA ARG A 110 -9.36 30.79 -2.87
C ARG A 110 -9.94 30.55 -1.50
N GLU A 111 -10.52 31.58 -0.88
CA GLU A 111 -11.18 31.42 0.42
C GLU A 111 -12.33 30.41 0.36
N GLU A 112 -13.15 30.50 -0.68
CA GLU A 112 -14.27 29.59 -0.89
C GLU A 112 -13.79 28.14 -1.11
N ILE A 113 -12.75 27.94 -1.93
CA ILE A 113 -12.19 26.60 -2.15
C ILE A 113 -11.53 26.08 -0.88
N ALA A 114 -10.80 26.91 -0.12
CA ALA A 114 -10.23 26.49 1.17
C ALA A 114 -11.32 26.03 2.15
N ARG A 115 -12.46 26.74 2.18
CA ARG A 115 -13.64 26.37 2.98
C ARG A 115 -14.26 25.04 2.53
N LEU A 116 -14.50 24.87 1.24
CA LEU A 116 -15.05 23.63 0.67
C LEU A 116 -14.11 22.44 0.90
N THR A 117 -12.81 22.66 0.71
CA THR A 117 -11.74 21.70 0.94
C THR A 117 -11.77 21.26 2.41
N ALA A 118 -11.78 22.18 3.36
CA ALA A 118 -11.86 21.88 4.80
C ALA A 118 -13.10 21.05 5.18
N GLN A 119 -14.27 21.34 4.60
CA GLN A 119 -15.52 20.62 4.88
C GLN A 119 -15.49 19.18 4.33
N HIS A 120 -14.99 18.99 3.10
CA HIS A 120 -15.02 17.71 2.40
C HIS A 120 -13.85 16.78 2.75
N LEU A 121 -12.69 17.32 3.15
CA LEU A 121 -11.51 16.52 3.53
C LEU A 121 -11.73 15.64 4.76
N SER A 122 -12.64 16.02 5.68
CA SER A 122 -12.99 15.18 6.83
C SER A 122 -13.58 13.83 6.40
N ARG A 123 -14.34 13.81 5.29
CA ARG A 123 -14.99 12.61 4.74
C ARG A 123 -14.10 11.89 3.73
N ALA A 124 -13.40 12.62 2.86
CA ALA A 124 -12.58 12.04 1.79
C ALA A 124 -11.27 11.40 2.28
N ARG A 125 -10.63 11.90 3.36
CA ARG A 125 -9.42 11.25 3.95
C ARG A 125 -9.69 9.84 4.45
N VAL A 126 -10.88 9.62 5.01
CA VAL A 126 -11.30 8.30 5.52
C VAL A 126 -11.44 7.31 4.37
N ALA A 127 -12.01 7.74 3.25
CA ALA A 127 -12.15 6.91 2.04
C ALA A 127 -10.80 6.65 1.35
N ARG A 128 -9.96 7.68 1.15
CA ARG A 128 -8.69 7.54 0.40
C ARG A 128 -7.64 6.67 1.09
N LYS A 129 -7.60 6.64 2.43
CA LYS A 129 -6.67 5.75 3.14
C LYS A 129 -6.99 4.28 2.83
N SER A 130 -8.24 3.92 2.59
CA SER A 130 -8.60 2.56 2.18
C SER A 130 -8.31 2.29 0.69
N THR A 131 -8.62 3.23 -0.21
CA THR A 131 -8.45 3.04 -1.66
C THR A 131 -6.98 3.01 -2.12
N SER A 132 -6.12 3.83 -1.50
CA SER A 132 -4.68 3.84 -1.80
C SER A 132 -4.03 2.51 -1.42
N LEU A 133 -4.30 2.04 -0.20
CA LEU A 133 -3.85 0.74 0.29
C LEU A 133 -4.38 -0.40 -0.59
N ALA A 134 -5.64 -0.35 -1.02
CA ALA A 134 -6.23 -1.34 -1.93
C ALA A 134 -5.55 -1.35 -3.32
N ARG A 135 -5.23 -0.18 -3.88
CA ARG A 135 -4.51 -0.08 -5.17
C ARG A 135 -3.07 -0.58 -5.07
N GLU A 136 -2.38 -0.30 -3.97
CA GLU A 136 -1.02 -0.80 -3.70
C GLU A 136 -0.98 -2.32 -3.50
N LEU A 137 -1.94 -2.86 -2.75
CA LEU A 137 -2.13 -4.31 -2.61
C LEU A 137 -2.46 -4.97 -3.95
N GLY A 138 -3.29 -4.34 -4.78
CA GLY A 138 -3.61 -4.83 -6.13
C GLY A 138 -2.39 -4.92 -7.06
N ARG A 139 -1.44 -3.99 -6.94
CA ARG A 139 -0.17 -4.03 -7.70
C ARG A 139 0.73 -5.17 -7.21
N LEU A 140 0.89 -5.32 -5.89
CA LEU A 140 1.63 -6.44 -5.30
C LEU A 140 1.04 -7.81 -5.69
N ILE A 141 -0.28 -7.93 -5.82
CA ILE A 141 -0.96 -9.16 -6.27
C ILE A 141 -0.64 -9.48 -7.74
N ASN A 142 -0.49 -8.47 -8.58
CA ASN A 142 -0.20 -8.66 -10.00
C ASN A 142 1.28 -8.97 -10.29
N ASP A 143 2.20 -8.44 -9.47
CA ASP A 143 3.65 -8.69 -9.59
C ASP A 143 4.11 -9.96 -8.87
N ALA A 144 3.23 -10.63 -8.11
CA ALA A 144 3.56 -11.86 -7.39
C ALA A 144 3.55 -13.10 -8.33
N PRO A 145 4.48 -14.07 -8.15
CA PRO A 145 4.49 -15.31 -8.92
C PRO A 145 3.16 -16.06 -8.81
N GLY A 146 2.82 -16.83 -9.85
CA GLY A 146 1.46 -17.33 -10.10
C GLY A 146 0.77 -18.04 -8.93
N ASP A 147 1.53 -18.73 -8.08
CA ASP A 147 1.03 -19.44 -6.91
C ASP A 147 0.59 -18.48 -5.79
N THR A 148 1.33 -17.39 -5.58
CA THR A 148 1.02 -16.36 -4.58
C THR A 148 -0.21 -15.57 -4.98
N ARG A 149 -0.37 -15.29 -6.29
CA ARG A 149 -1.52 -14.57 -6.84
C ARG A 149 -2.87 -15.29 -6.60
N ARG A 150 -2.89 -16.63 -6.64
CA ARG A 150 -4.10 -17.44 -6.35
C ARG A 150 -4.55 -17.35 -4.90
N VAL A 151 -3.60 -17.29 -3.97
CA VAL A 151 -3.88 -17.23 -2.53
C VAL A 151 -4.40 -15.84 -2.17
N LEU A 152 -3.73 -14.76 -2.60
CA LEU A 152 -4.17 -13.41 -2.28
C LEU A 152 -5.54 -13.08 -2.89
N ARG A 153 -5.85 -13.58 -4.09
CA ARG A 153 -7.15 -13.33 -4.74
C ARG A 153 -8.30 -14.00 -3.99
N ARG A 154 -8.10 -15.21 -3.47
CA ARG A 154 -9.10 -15.93 -2.64
C ARG A 154 -9.32 -15.30 -1.26
N ILE A 155 -8.29 -14.65 -0.71
CA ILE A 155 -8.40 -13.86 0.52
C ILE A 155 -9.16 -12.55 0.24
N ALA A 156 -8.84 -11.87 -0.87
CA ALA A 156 -9.51 -10.63 -1.28
C ALA A 156 -11.00 -10.83 -1.59
N ASP A 157 -11.38 -12.00 -2.13
CA ASP A 157 -12.78 -12.35 -2.41
C ASP A 157 -13.58 -12.78 -1.16
N GLY A 158 -13.02 -12.64 0.05
CA GLY A 158 -13.71 -12.88 1.32
C GLY A 158 -14.04 -14.35 1.62
N ASN A 159 -13.48 -15.29 0.86
CA ASN A 159 -13.86 -16.70 0.87
C ASN A 159 -13.01 -17.53 1.85
N LEU A 160 -12.85 -17.04 3.09
CA LEU A 160 -12.05 -17.68 4.14
C LEU A 160 -12.72 -18.90 4.79
N GLY A 161 -13.98 -19.21 4.43
CA GLY A 161 -14.76 -20.30 5.06
C GLY A 161 -14.46 -21.72 4.57
N ARG A 162 -13.63 -21.89 3.53
CA ARG A 162 -13.28 -23.22 2.99
C ARG A 162 -11.78 -23.34 2.75
N VAL A 163 -11.01 -23.11 3.81
CA VAL A 163 -9.62 -23.58 3.86
C VAL A 163 -9.65 -25.08 4.18
N GLN A 164 -10.15 -25.89 3.24
CA GLN A 164 -9.66 -27.27 3.09
C GLN A 164 -8.28 -27.14 2.45
N ALA A 165 -7.30 -26.75 3.27
CA ALA A 165 -5.92 -26.67 2.84
C ALA A 165 -5.18 -27.88 3.39
N PRO A 166 -5.01 -28.96 2.60
CA PRO A 166 -3.99 -29.97 2.89
C PRO A 166 -2.60 -29.33 3.07
N ALA A 167 -2.39 -28.10 2.58
CA ALA A 167 -1.19 -27.32 2.81
C ALA A 167 -1.05 -26.71 4.22
N VAL A 168 -2.16 -26.36 4.91
CA VAL A 168 -2.09 -25.76 6.26
C VAL A 168 -1.89 -26.85 7.32
N GLU A 169 -2.55 -28.01 7.18
CA GLU A 169 -2.27 -29.19 8.01
C GLU A 169 -0.84 -29.70 7.80
N ALA A 170 -0.35 -29.77 6.55
CA ALA A 170 1.02 -30.18 6.27
C ALA A 170 2.08 -29.20 6.81
N LEU A 171 1.77 -27.89 6.87
CA LEU A 171 2.63 -26.90 7.52
C LEU A 171 2.57 -27.02 9.04
N GLY A 172 1.37 -27.20 9.61
CA GLY A 172 1.18 -27.43 11.04
C GLY A 172 1.97 -28.63 11.54
N GLU A 173 1.89 -29.77 10.83
CA GLU A 173 2.66 -30.95 11.19
C GLU A 173 4.18 -30.80 10.98
N ARG A 174 4.62 -30.03 9.98
CA ARG A 174 6.06 -29.77 9.78
C ARG A 174 6.62 -28.87 10.87
N VAL A 175 5.83 -27.90 11.32
CA VAL A 175 6.19 -27.01 12.42
C VAL A 175 6.17 -27.77 13.74
N SER A 176 5.14 -28.57 14.03
CA SER A 176 5.07 -29.36 15.27
C SER A 176 6.23 -30.34 15.39
N ARG A 177 6.56 -31.08 14.32
CA ARG A 177 7.70 -32.01 14.31
C ARG A 177 9.05 -31.31 14.49
N ASN A 178 9.20 -30.08 13.99
CA ASN A 178 10.42 -29.31 14.22
C ASN A 178 10.49 -28.77 15.65
N LEU A 179 9.36 -28.40 16.25
CA LEU A 179 9.28 -27.95 17.65
C LEU A 179 9.54 -29.11 18.63
N GLU A 180 9.03 -30.31 18.35
CA GLU A 180 9.33 -31.53 19.12
C GLU A 180 10.84 -31.82 19.08
N ARG A 181 11.46 -31.79 17.89
CA ARG A 181 12.92 -31.97 17.74
C ARG A 181 13.73 -30.91 18.47
N LEU A 182 13.29 -29.65 18.44
CA LEU A 182 13.96 -28.57 19.18
C LEU A 182 13.90 -28.82 20.69
N THR A 183 12.75 -29.27 21.20
CA THR A 183 12.57 -29.56 22.62
C THR A 183 13.45 -30.74 23.07
N ASP A 184 13.52 -31.80 22.25
CA ASP A 184 14.37 -32.97 22.53
C ASP A 184 15.87 -32.60 22.53
N THR A 185 16.32 -31.82 21.55
CA THR A 185 17.73 -31.38 21.49
C THR A 185 18.09 -30.43 22.63
N LEU A 186 17.15 -29.57 23.06
CA LEU A 186 17.34 -28.68 24.20
C LEU A 186 17.43 -29.47 25.51
N ALA A 187 16.59 -30.48 25.69
CA ALA A 187 16.61 -31.35 26.86
C ALA A 187 17.94 -32.12 26.97
N VAL A 188 18.43 -32.68 25.85
CA VAL A 188 19.73 -33.36 25.81
C VAL A 188 20.89 -32.40 26.08
N ALA A 189 20.85 -31.19 25.50
CA ALA A 189 21.87 -30.17 25.77
C ALA A 189 21.90 -29.77 27.26
N ALA A 190 20.74 -29.55 27.88
CA ALA A 190 20.65 -29.26 29.30
C ALA A 190 21.18 -30.40 30.18
N LEU A 191 20.93 -31.66 29.79
CA LEU A 191 21.43 -32.85 30.50
C LEU A 191 22.97 -32.95 30.44
N ILE A 192 23.55 -32.73 29.25
CA ILE A 192 25.01 -32.75 29.05
C ILE A 192 25.67 -31.60 29.83
N ILE A 193 25.11 -30.39 29.76
CA ILE A 193 25.64 -29.22 30.48
C ILE A 193 25.56 -29.44 31.99
N GLY A 194 24.42 -29.94 32.51
CA GLY A 194 24.24 -30.24 33.92
C GLY A 194 25.19 -31.31 34.43
N GLY A 195 25.34 -32.41 33.69
CA GLY A 195 26.28 -33.48 34.02
C GLY A 195 27.73 -33.02 33.97
N SER A 196 28.10 -32.22 32.96
CA SER A 196 29.46 -31.65 32.85
C SER A 196 29.78 -30.70 34.00
N LEU A 197 28.80 -29.95 34.49
CA LEU A 197 28.98 -29.04 35.62
C LEU A 197 29.24 -29.81 36.92
N LEU A 198 28.54 -30.93 37.13
CA LEU A 198 28.75 -31.82 38.28
C LEU A 198 30.14 -32.48 38.27
N LEU A 199 30.67 -32.83 37.09
CA LEU A 199 32.01 -33.40 36.95
C LEU A 199 33.12 -32.38 37.24
N ILE A 200 32.95 -31.14 36.81
CA ILE A 200 33.93 -30.06 37.04
C ILE A 200 33.96 -29.63 38.52
N ALA A 201 32.83 -29.74 39.23
CA ALA A 201 32.70 -29.31 40.62
C ALA A 201 33.55 -30.11 41.63
N ARG A 202 34.29 -31.17 41.22
CA ARG A 202 35.13 -32.05 42.06
C ARG A 202 34.41 -32.50 43.34
N MET A 203 33.14 -32.88 43.21
CA MET A 203 32.35 -33.44 44.31
C MET A 203 32.66 -34.93 44.46
N ASP A 204 33.23 -35.33 45.60
CA ASP A 204 33.63 -36.72 45.84
C ASP A 204 32.40 -37.63 46.08
N GLY A 205 32.44 -38.85 45.50
CA GLY A 205 31.45 -39.90 45.74
C GLY A 205 30.34 -40.01 44.68
N TRP A 206 29.09 -40.20 45.12
CA TRP A 206 27.94 -40.55 44.27
C TRP A 206 27.55 -39.48 43.24
N LEU A 207 27.89 -38.21 43.51
CA LEU A 207 27.59 -37.07 42.64
C LEU A 207 28.45 -37.06 41.36
N HIS A 208 29.69 -37.52 41.43
CA HIS A 208 30.56 -37.66 40.26
C HIS A 208 30.05 -38.77 39.33
N LEU A 209 29.66 -39.92 39.92
CA LEU A 209 29.02 -41.02 39.18
C LEU A 209 27.72 -40.54 38.51
N LEU A 210 26.89 -39.76 39.21
CA LEU A 210 25.67 -39.18 38.65
C LEU A 210 25.97 -38.26 37.45
N GLY A 211 27.02 -37.43 37.55
CA GLY A 211 27.50 -36.59 36.44
C GLY A 211 27.94 -37.40 35.22
N GLU A 212 28.71 -38.47 35.41
CA GLU A 212 29.13 -39.38 34.35
C GLU A 212 27.93 -40.05 33.66
N PHE A 213 26.95 -40.52 34.44
CA PHE A 213 25.72 -41.10 33.90
C PHE A 213 24.87 -40.07 33.12
N MET A 214 24.79 -38.83 33.59
CA MET A 214 24.06 -37.77 32.87
C MET A 214 24.74 -37.40 31.54
N VAL A 215 26.07 -37.28 31.53
CA VAL A 215 26.80 -36.95 30.28
C VAL A 215 26.72 -38.11 29.29
N THR A 216 26.97 -39.35 29.74
CA THR A 216 26.91 -40.53 28.86
C THR A 216 25.52 -40.75 28.30
N SER A 217 24.46 -40.64 29.11
CA SER A 217 23.07 -40.72 28.63
C SER A 217 22.71 -39.58 27.67
N GLY A 218 23.23 -38.36 27.91
CA GLY A 218 23.07 -37.23 26.99
C GLY A 218 23.70 -37.49 25.61
N PHE A 219 24.94 -38.01 25.57
CA PHE A 219 25.59 -38.39 24.31
C PHE A 219 24.84 -39.51 23.56
N VAL A 220 24.34 -40.50 24.29
CA VAL A 220 23.51 -41.57 23.71
C VAL A 220 22.21 -41.00 23.14
N GLY A 221 21.54 -40.10 23.88
CA GLY A 221 20.34 -39.40 23.39
C GLY A 221 20.61 -38.60 22.12
N MET A 222 21.73 -37.88 22.06
CA MET A 222 22.14 -37.13 20.87
C MET A 222 22.36 -38.03 19.65
N LEU A 223 22.99 -39.20 19.84
CA LEU A 223 23.18 -40.20 18.77
C LEU A 223 21.85 -40.76 18.27
N ILE A 224 20.91 -41.07 19.16
CA ILE A 224 19.58 -41.58 18.79
C ILE A 224 18.81 -40.54 17.97
N ILE A 225 18.77 -39.29 18.43
CA ILE A 225 18.12 -38.18 17.72
C ILE A 225 18.78 -37.93 16.36
N GLY A 226 20.12 -37.95 16.30
CA GLY A 226 20.88 -37.77 15.06
C GLY A 226 20.62 -38.86 14.02
N ILE A 227 20.61 -40.13 14.45
CA ILE A 227 20.30 -41.27 13.58
C ILE A 227 18.83 -41.24 13.13
N GLY A 228 17.91 -40.86 14.02
CA GLY A 228 16.49 -40.65 13.69
C GLY A 228 16.28 -39.56 12.65
N ALA A 229 17.02 -38.45 12.75
CA ALA A 229 17.00 -37.36 11.78
C ALA A 229 17.54 -37.78 10.40
N LEU A 230 18.62 -38.56 10.37
CA LEU A 230 19.23 -39.07 9.14
C LEU A 230 18.35 -40.12 8.43
N ARG A 231 17.67 -41.00 9.18
CA ARG A 231 16.73 -41.97 8.63
C ARG A 231 15.45 -41.30 8.10
N GLY A 232 14.92 -40.32 8.81
CA GLY A 232 13.72 -39.57 8.37
C GLY A 232 13.92 -38.71 7.12
N GLY A 233 15.17 -38.40 6.74
CA GLY A 233 15.51 -37.70 5.49
C GLY A 233 15.62 -38.60 4.26
N ARG A 234 15.74 -39.92 4.43
CA ARG A 234 16.01 -40.87 3.33
C ARG A 234 14.76 -41.49 2.72
N ASP A 235 13.60 -41.33 3.35
CA ASP A 235 12.30 -41.86 2.90
C ASP A 235 11.51 -40.87 2.00
N ARG A 236 12.16 -39.80 1.52
CA ARG A 236 11.54 -38.76 0.68
C ARG A 236 12.41 -38.36 -0.52
N ARG A 237 13.11 -39.32 -1.13
CA ARG A 237 13.66 -39.18 -2.49
C ARG A 237 12.98 -40.15 -3.43
#